data_AF-A0A318EKE8-F1
#
_entry.id   AF-A0A318EKE8-F1
#
_cell.length_a   1.000
_cell.length_b   1.000
_cell.length_c   1.000
_cell.angle_alpha   90.00
_cell.angle_beta   90.00
_cell.angle_gamma   90.00
#
_symmetry.space_group_name_H-M   'P 1'
#
loop_
_entity.id
_entity.type
_entity.pdbx_description
1 polymer ?
#
loop_
_entity_poly.entity_id
_entity_poly.type
_entity_poly.pdbx_seq_one_letter_code
_entity_poly.pdbx_strand_id
1 'polypeptide(L)'
;MSVSLLPLKLIELRKQHNYTQEYVSSYIHISRGGYSQYETGKRIPSSESLLKLAELYNIRIDQLINQNIISISDSILLESVAEYSADDSISINMLKDLGILLLNSSPSLDLKSITQNDINFLSNYKHLSISDQEDIRLFVSCKYKNSYKSKKNLNN
;
A
#
# COMPACT_ATOMS: atom_id res chain seq x y z
N MET A 1 0.84 6.89 19.53
CA MET A 1 0.53 5.48 19.88
C MET A 1 1.07 4.59 18.77
N SER A 2 1.82 3.53 19.08
CA SER A 2 2.32 2.61 18.05
C SER A 2 1.19 1.70 17.55
N VAL A 3 0.82 1.85 16.28
CA VAL A 3 -0.12 0.93 15.65
C VAL A 3 0.63 -0.34 15.28
N SER A 4 0.20 -1.49 15.80
CA SER A 4 0.74 -2.78 15.40
C SER A 4 0.25 -3.13 13.99
N LEU A 5 1.17 -3.27 13.02
CA LEU A 5 0.85 -3.64 11.63
C LEU A 5 0.60 -5.15 11.44
N LEU A 6 0.91 -5.97 12.45
CA LEU A 6 0.83 -7.43 12.38
C LEU A 6 -0.57 -7.96 12.02
N PRO A 7 -1.69 -7.48 12.62
CA PRO A 7 -3.03 -7.97 12.31
C PRO A 7 -3.40 -7.80 10.82
N LEU A 8 -3.08 -6.65 10.24
CA LEU A 8 -3.31 -6.35 8.82
C LEU A 8 -2.48 -7.27 7.93
N LYS A 9 -1.23 -7.53 8.32
CA LYS A 9 -0.34 -8.42 7.55
C LYS A 9 -0.85 -9.86 7.53
N LEU A 10 -1.40 -10.35 8.64
CA LEU A 10 -2.00 -11.69 8.71
C LEU A 10 -3.22 -11.81 7.79
N ILE A 11 -4.07 -10.78 7.73
CA ILE A 11 -5.21 -10.75 6.82
C ILE A 11 -4.76 -10.75 5.35
N GLU A 12 -3.74 -9.95 5.02
CA GLU A 12 -3.17 -9.86 3.68
C GLU A 12 -2.64 -11.21 3.21
N LEU A 13 -1.76 -11.84 3.99
CA LEU A 13 -1.16 -13.14 3.69
C LEU A 13 -2.23 -14.22 3.55
N ARG A 14 -3.20 -14.27 4.46
CA ARG A 14 -4.30 -15.24 4.38
C ARG A 14 -5.08 -15.10 3.07
N LYS A 15 -5.40 -13.87 2.66
CA LYS A 15 -6.15 -13.60 1.42
C LYS A 15 -5.32 -13.89 0.17
N GLN A 16 -4.04 -13.54 0.15
CA GLN A 16 -3.13 -13.84 -0.97
C GLN A 16 -3.04 -15.34 -1.26
N HIS A 17 -3.06 -16.16 -0.21
CA HIS A 17 -3.04 -17.62 -0.32
C HIS A 17 -4.44 -18.26 -0.41
N ASN A 18 -5.51 -17.47 -0.45
CA ASN A 18 -6.90 -17.95 -0.45
C ASN A 18 -7.25 -18.88 0.73
N TYR A 19 -6.62 -18.68 1.89
CA TYR A 19 -6.86 -19.49 3.07
C TYR A 19 -8.07 -18.98 3.87
N THR A 20 -8.80 -19.90 4.49
CA THR A 20 -9.85 -19.55 5.47
C THR A 20 -9.22 -19.36 6.85
N GLN A 21 -9.89 -18.61 7.74
CA GLN A 21 -9.44 -18.50 9.13
C GLN A 21 -9.40 -19.87 9.82
N GLU A 22 -10.32 -20.77 9.46
CA GLU A 22 -10.35 -22.14 9.95
C GLU A 22 -9.06 -22.86 9.57
N TYR A 23 -8.71 -22.86 8.27
CA TYR A 23 -7.51 -23.53 7.76
C TYR A 23 -6.23 -23.06 8.46
N VAL A 24 -6.03 -21.73 8.58
CA VAL A 24 -4.85 -21.18 9.24
C VAL A 24 -4.82 -21.56 10.72
N SER A 25 -5.97 -21.46 11.40
CA SER A 25 -6.07 -21.82 12.82
C SER A 25 -5.78 -23.30 13.07
N SER A 26 -6.25 -24.19 12.19
CA SER A 26 -5.97 -25.63 12.24
C SER A 26 -4.49 -25.91 12.03
N TYR A 27 -3.85 -25.23 11.06
CA TYR A 27 -2.43 -25.40 10.75
C TYR A 27 -1.54 -25.02 11.94
N ILE A 28 -1.84 -23.90 12.62
CA ILE A 28 -1.04 -23.44 13.76
C ILE A 28 -1.50 -24.04 15.11
N HIS A 29 -2.47 -24.95 15.09
CA HIS A 29 -3.04 -25.65 16.24
C HIS A 29 -3.69 -24.75 17.30
N ILE A 30 -4.50 -23.78 16.86
CA ILE A 30 -5.33 -22.96 17.76
C ILE A 30 -6.79 -22.98 17.33
N SER A 31 -7.69 -22.46 18.18
CA SER A 31 -9.08 -22.29 17.78
C SER A 31 -9.24 -21.19 16.73
N ARG A 32 -10.22 -21.35 15.83
CA ARG A 32 -10.63 -20.31 14.87
C ARG A 32 -10.86 -18.95 15.52
N GLY A 33 -11.50 -18.95 16.69
CA GLY A 33 -11.74 -17.75 17.49
C GLY A 33 -10.44 -17.11 17.99
N GLY A 34 -9.46 -17.92 18.38
CA GLY A 34 -8.12 -17.45 18.75
C GLY A 34 -7.40 -16.78 17.57
N TYR A 35 -7.47 -17.37 16.37
CA TYR A 35 -6.87 -16.78 15.18
C TYR A 35 -7.57 -15.47 14.75
N SER A 36 -8.91 -15.41 14.86
CA SER A 36 -9.67 -14.18 14.60
C SER A 36 -9.24 -13.02 15.51
N GLN A 37 -8.89 -13.30 16.77
CA GLN A 37 -8.35 -12.29 17.70
C GLN A 37 -6.98 -11.75 17.26
N TYR A 38 -6.19 -12.53 16.53
CA TYR A 38 -4.93 -12.08 15.95
C TYR A 38 -5.17 -11.11 14.79
N GLU A 39 -6.05 -11.46 13.85
CA GLU A 39 -6.39 -10.61 12.71
C GLU A 39 -7.09 -9.29 13.12
N THR A 40 -7.76 -9.27 14.27
CA THR A 40 -8.38 -8.05 14.83
C THR A 40 -7.47 -7.27 15.78
N GLY A 41 -6.26 -7.77 16.06
CA GLY A 41 -5.31 -7.13 16.97
C GLY A 41 -5.71 -7.17 18.46
N LYS A 42 -6.79 -7.86 18.81
CA LYS A 42 -7.24 -8.03 20.20
C LYS A 42 -6.31 -8.93 21.01
N ARG A 43 -5.59 -9.82 20.35
CA ARG A 43 -4.61 -10.71 20.97
C ARG A 43 -3.34 -10.75 20.13
N ILE A 44 -2.20 -10.74 20.81
CA ILE A 44 -0.90 -10.86 20.17
C ILE A 44 -0.56 -12.37 20.04
N PRO A 45 -0.13 -12.85 18.86
CA PRO A 45 0.34 -14.22 18.70
C PRO A 45 1.56 -14.51 19.58
N SER A 46 1.67 -15.73 20.13
CA SER A 46 2.88 -16.17 20.81
C SER A 46 4.04 -16.36 19.82
N SER A 47 5.28 -16.43 20.31
CA SER A 47 6.46 -16.71 19.49
C SER A 47 6.31 -18.01 18.69
N GLU A 48 5.75 -19.05 19.30
CA GLU A 48 5.48 -20.33 18.64
C GLU A 48 4.47 -20.17 17.48
N SER A 49 3.37 -19.45 17.71
CA SER A 49 2.39 -19.15 16.65
C SER A 49 3.01 -18.33 15.52
N LEU A 50 3.89 -17.37 15.82
CA LEU A 50 4.58 -16.56 14.81
C LEU A 50 5.50 -17.40 13.93
N LEU A 51 6.24 -18.36 14.51
CA LEU A 51 7.08 -19.29 13.76
C LEU A 51 6.23 -20.15 12.82
N LYS A 52 5.15 -20.76 13.32
CA LYS A 52 4.23 -21.58 12.51
C LYS A 52 3.56 -20.77 11.40
N LEU A 53 3.22 -19.50 11.65
CA LEU A 53 2.67 -18.60 10.64
C LEU A 53 3.71 -18.25 9.57
N ALA A 54 4.95 -18.00 9.96
CA ALA A 54 6.04 -17.73 9.03
C ALA A 54 6.30 -18.96 8.13
N GLU A 55 6.29 -20.17 8.70
CA GLU A 55 6.38 -21.43 7.96
C GLU A 55 5.20 -21.62 6.99
N LEU A 56 3.96 -21.41 7.47
CA LEU A 56 2.75 -21.56 6.64
C LEU A 56 2.79 -20.69 5.39
N TYR A 57 3.23 -19.44 5.53
CA TYR A 57 3.30 -18.48 4.44
C TYR A 57 4.63 -18.52 3.68
N ASN A 58 5.56 -19.40 4.07
CA ASN A 58 6.90 -19.51 3.50
C ASN A 58 7.64 -18.17 3.44
N ILE A 59 7.56 -17.40 4.53
CA ILE A 59 8.26 -16.12 4.72
C ILE A 59 9.13 -16.18 5.95
N ARG A 60 10.08 -15.25 6.07
CA ARG A 60 10.88 -15.14 7.28
C ARG A 60 10.10 -14.40 8.38
N ILE A 61 10.38 -14.73 9.64
CA ILE A 61 9.67 -14.16 10.80
C ILE A 61 9.85 -12.63 10.93
N ASP A 62 11.00 -12.09 10.50
CA ASP A 62 11.26 -10.65 10.41
C ASP A 62 10.31 -9.96 9.41
N GLN A 63 9.96 -10.63 8.31
CA GLN A 63 9.02 -10.11 7.33
C GLN A 63 7.58 -10.12 7.85
N LEU A 64 7.26 -11.07 8.75
CA LEU A 64 5.94 -11.18 9.38
C LEU A 64 5.73 -10.10 10.46
N ILE A 65 6.75 -9.86 11.29
CA ILE A 65 6.68 -8.97 12.46
C ILE A 65 7.09 -7.53 12.13
N ASN A 66 7.63 -7.31 10.92
CA ASN A 66 8.44 -6.16 10.54
C ASN A 66 8.06 -4.86 11.27
N GLN A 67 8.95 -4.44 12.17
CA GLN A 67 8.89 -3.19 12.93
C GLN A 67 9.23 -2.00 12.03
N ASN A 68 8.61 -1.92 10.86
CA ASN A 68 8.37 -0.61 10.27
C ASN A 68 7.33 0.04 11.18
N ILE A 69 7.78 0.47 12.36
CA ILE A 69 7.34 1.71 12.97
C ILE A 69 7.43 2.65 11.79
N ILE A 70 6.29 2.95 11.18
CA ILE A 70 6.26 4.17 10.43
C ILE A 70 6.54 5.19 11.54
N SER A 71 7.77 5.69 11.61
CA SER A 71 7.99 7.02 12.15
C SER A 71 7.27 7.93 11.17
N ILE A 72 5.94 7.90 11.20
CA ILE A 72 5.13 9.03 10.85
C ILE A 72 5.68 10.04 11.84
N SER A 73 6.51 10.94 11.35
CA SER A 73 6.77 12.20 12.02
C SER A 73 5.41 12.65 12.55
N ASP A 74 5.24 12.54 13.87
CA ASP A 74 3.97 12.59 14.60
C ASP A 74 3.21 13.92 14.38
N SER A 75 3.76 14.83 13.57
CA SER A 75 3.20 16.10 13.13
C SER A 75 2.12 16.00 12.04
N ILE A 76 2.08 14.98 11.19
CA ILE A 76 1.15 14.99 10.04
C ILE A 76 -0.23 14.42 10.37
N LEU A 77 -0.32 13.41 11.23
CA LEU A 77 -1.60 12.76 11.53
C LEU A 77 -2.44 13.49 12.56
N LEU A 78 -1.83 14.22 13.51
CA LEU A 78 -2.56 14.81 14.64
C LEU A 78 -3.26 16.14 14.28
N GLU A 79 -2.64 16.93 13.40
CA GLU A 79 -3.19 18.20 12.91
C GLU A 79 -4.44 17.97 12.05
N SER A 80 -4.49 16.87 11.28
CA SER A 80 -5.57 16.58 10.34
C SER A 80 -6.81 15.93 10.98
N VAL A 81 -6.78 15.49 12.24
CA VAL A 81 -7.98 14.88 12.87
C VAL A 81 -8.87 15.91 13.54
N ALA A 82 -8.34 17.11 13.83
CA ALA A 82 -9.10 18.16 14.48
C ALA A 82 -10.11 18.84 13.54
N GLU A 83 -9.95 18.71 12.22
CA GLU A 83 -10.74 19.45 11.23
C GLU A 83 -11.66 18.60 10.35
N TYR A 84 -11.69 17.27 10.47
CA TYR A 84 -12.54 16.43 9.61
C TYR A 84 -13.70 15.79 10.37
N SER A 85 -14.91 16.25 10.05
CA SER A 85 -16.17 15.64 10.49
C SER A 85 -16.31 14.22 9.94
N ALA A 86 -16.92 13.35 10.75
CA ALA A 86 -16.91 11.89 10.66
C ALA A 86 -17.64 11.25 9.45
N ASP A 87 -17.83 11.95 8.32
CA ASP A 87 -18.65 11.46 7.20
C ASP A 87 -17.89 11.23 5.88
N ASP A 88 -16.70 11.79 5.68
CA ASP A 88 -15.95 11.60 4.43
C ASP A 88 -15.02 10.39 4.50
N SER A 89 -15.63 9.21 4.38
CA SER A 89 -14.89 7.97 4.18
C SER A 89 -14.03 8.05 2.90
N ILE A 90 -12.70 8.08 3.07
CA ILE A 90 -11.76 7.86 1.96
C ILE A 90 -12.12 6.51 1.33
N SER A 91 -12.62 6.55 0.10
CA SER A 91 -13.13 5.35 -0.57
C SER A 91 -12.01 4.32 -0.71
N ILE A 92 -12.29 3.07 -0.30
CA ILE A 92 -11.33 1.94 -0.31
C ILE A 92 -10.66 1.74 -1.68
N ASN A 93 -11.30 2.18 -2.76
CA ASN A 93 -10.75 2.15 -4.11
C ASN A 93 -9.56 3.13 -4.28
N MET A 94 -9.63 4.33 -3.70
CA MET A 94 -8.51 5.29 -3.69
C MET A 94 -7.27 4.73 -2.97
N LEU A 95 -7.48 4.04 -1.83
CA LEU A 95 -6.39 3.39 -1.08
C LEU A 95 -5.75 2.24 -1.86
N LYS A 96 -6.54 1.50 -2.66
CA LYS A 96 -6.04 0.44 -3.55
C LYS A 96 -5.26 1.01 -4.72
N ASP A 97 -5.77 2.07 -5.35
CA ASP A 97 -5.14 2.73 -6.49
C ASP A 97 -3.77 3.29 -6.10
N LEU A 98 -3.65 3.81 -4.87
CA LEU A 98 -2.40 4.32 -4.33
C LEU A 98 -1.40 3.18 -4.00
N GLY A 99 -1.90 2.04 -3.51
CA GLY A 99 -1.09 0.83 -3.33
C GLY A 99 -0.53 0.28 -4.65
N ILE A 100 -1.35 0.24 -5.71
CA ILE A 100 -0.93 -0.21 -7.05
C ILE A 100 0.12 0.73 -7.65
N LEU A 101 0.02 2.04 -7.40
CA LEU A 101 0.98 3.05 -7.84
C LEU A 101 2.36 2.89 -7.17
N LEU A 102 2.38 2.47 -5.90
CA LEU A 102 3.61 2.27 -5.12
C LEU A 102 4.31 0.93 -5.40
N LEU A 103 3.59 -0.07 -5.90
CA LEU A 103 4.10 -1.44 -6.11
C LEU A 103 4.63 -1.70 -7.53
N ASN A 104 4.24 -0.88 -8.53
CA ASN A 104 4.72 -1.04 -9.91
C ASN A 104 6.00 -0.23 -10.15
N SER A 105 7.06 -0.95 -10.53
CA SER A 105 8.41 -0.43 -10.81
C SER A 105 8.39 0.63 -11.92
N SER A 106 8.36 1.91 -11.55
CA SER A 106 8.48 3.07 -12.43
C SER A 106 8.98 4.25 -11.60
N PRO A 107 9.63 5.27 -12.22
CA PRO A 107 10.45 6.24 -11.49
C PRO A 107 9.65 6.84 -10.34
N SER A 108 10.27 6.88 -9.15
CA SER A 108 9.64 7.34 -7.92
C SER A 108 8.87 8.65 -8.17
N LEU A 109 7.55 8.61 -8.07
CA LEU A 109 6.75 9.82 -8.09
C LEU A 109 7.08 10.62 -6.83
N ASP A 110 7.69 11.79 -7.00
CA ASP A 110 7.81 12.74 -5.88
C ASP A 110 6.47 13.45 -5.70
N LEU A 111 5.68 12.94 -4.74
CA LEU A 111 4.35 13.46 -4.42
C LEU A 111 4.38 14.92 -3.95
N LYS A 112 5.53 15.43 -3.47
CA LYS A 112 5.68 16.84 -3.05
C LYS A 112 5.71 17.80 -4.23
N SER A 113 6.05 17.30 -5.41
CA SER A 113 6.15 18.11 -6.63
C SER A 113 4.82 18.24 -7.39
N ILE A 114 3.82 17.45 -7.02
CA ILE A 114 2.51 17.45 -7.68
C ILE A 114 1.73 18.69 -7.27
N THR A 115 1.35 19.49 -8.26
CA THR A 115 0.57 20.72 -8.08
C THR A 115 -0.92 20.48 -8.32
N GLN A 116 -1.75 21.45 -7.93
CA GLN A 116 -3.19 21.43 -8.23
C GLN A 116 -3.47 21.37 -9.74
N ASN A 117 -2.60 21.97 -10.56
CA ASN A 117 -2.75 21.93 -12.01
C ASN A 117 -2.55 20.52 -12.57
N ASP A 118 -1.64 19.74 -11.98
CA ASP A 118 -1.41 18.35 -12.39
C ASP A 118 -2.63 17.47 -12.03
N ILE A 119 -3.24 17.71 -10.87
CA ILE A 119 -4.48 17.05 -10.44
C ILE A 119 -5.62 17.42 -11.39
N ASN A 120 -5.79 18.70 -11.68
CA ASN A 120 -6.83 19.18 -12.59
C ASN A 120 -6.62 18.64 -14.01
N PHE A 121 -5.37 18.56 -14.48
CA PHE A 121 -5.02 17.94 -15.75
C PHE A 121 -5.45 16.47 -15.79
N LEU A 122 -5.10 15.69 -14.76
CA LEU A 122 -5.48 14.28 -14.68
C LEU A 122 -7.00 14.08 -14.61
N SER A 123 -7.70 14.96 -13.88
CA SER A 123 -9.17 14.95 -13.83
C SER A 123 -9.77 15.14 -15.23
N ASN A 124 -9.37 16.19 -15.94
CA ASN A 124 -9.83 16.47 -17.31
C ASN A 124 -9.43 15.35 -18.28
N TYR A 125 -8.21 14.83 -18.15
CA TYR A 125 -7.69 13.74 -18.97
C TYR A 125 -8.57 12.49 -18.92
N LYS A 126 -9.10 12.13 -17.74
CA LYS A 126 -9.97 10.95 -17.58
C LYS A 126 -11.32 11.08 -18.27
N HIS A 127 -11.77 12.30 -18.55
CA HIS A 127 -13.02 12.57 -19.27
C HIS A 127 -12.86 12.58 -20.80
N LEU A 128 -11.62 12.53 -21.32
CA LEU A 128 -11.36 12.48 -22.77
C LEU A 128 -11.66 11.11 -23.38
N SER A 129 -11.80 11.07 -24.70
CA SER A 129 -11.95 9.80 -25.43
C SER A 129 -10.72 8.90 -25.26
N ILE A 130 -10.90 7.59 -25.41
CA ILE A 130 -9.78 6.63 -25.27
C ILE A 130 -8.67 6.93 -26.27
N SER A 131 -9.02 7.30 -27.50
CA SER A 131 -8.06 7.69 -28.55
C SER A 131 -7.24 8.91 -28.12
N ASP A 132 -7.89 9.97 -27.63
CA ASP A 132 -7.20 11.18 -27.18
C ASP A 132 -6.32 10.89 -25.95
N GLN A 133 -6.79 10.03 -25.06
CA GLN A 133 -6.04 9.58 -23.89
C GLN A 133 -4.76 8.82 -24.28
N GLU A 134 -4.82 8.00 -25.34
CA GLU A 134 -3.66 7.27 -25.88
C GLU A 134 -2.67 8.22 -26.55
N ASP A 135 -3.15 9.15 -27.36
CA ASP A 135 -2.29 10.15 -28.02
C ASP A 135 -1.53 11.00 -27.02
N ILE A 136 -2.18 11.44 -25.95
CA ILE A 136 -1.54 12.18 -24.85
C ILE A 136 -0.48 11.32 -24.14
N ARG A 137 -0.77 10.05 -23.85
CA ARG A 137 0.22 9.14 -23.22
C ARG A 137 1.43 8.92 -24.13
N LEU A 138 1.20 8.72 -25.43
CA LEU A 138 2.26 8.57 -26.42
C LEU A 138 3.11 9.85 -26.49
N PHE A 139 2.48 11.02 -26.53
CA PHE A 139 3.17 12.31 -26.54
C PHE A 139 4.07 12.51 -25.31
N VAL A 140 3.52 12.30 -24.11
CA VAL A 140 4.26 12.43 -22.85
C VAL A 140 5.44 11.45 -22.81
N SER A 141 5.21 10.20 -23.22
CA SER A 141 6.26 9.17 -23.28
C SER A 141 7.39 9.54 -24.23
N CYS A 142 7.05 10.10 -25.40
CA CYS A 142 8.03 10.57 -26.39
C CYS A 142 8.84 11.77 -25.86
N LYS A 143 8.18 12.77 -25.27
CA LYS A 143 8.85 13.93 -24.66
C LYS A 143 9.80 13.50 -23.55
N TYR A 144 9.38 12.58 -22.69
CA TYR A 144 10.20 12.05 -21.61
C TYR A 144 11.48 11.37 -22.13
N LYS A 145 11.35 10.46 -23.09
CA LYS A 145 12.49 9.75 -23.70
C LYS A 145 13.48 10.72 -24.37
N ASN A 146 12.99 11.77 -25.04
CA ASN A 146 13.85 12.75 -25.71
C ASN A 146 14.59 13.66 -24.71
N SER A 147 13.95 14.09 -23.63
CA SER A 147 14.61 14.84 -22.55
C SER A 147 15.70 14.02 -21.85
N TYR A 148 15.50 12.71 -21.69
CA TYR A 148 16.51 11.82 -21.11
C TYR A 148 17.75 11.64 -22.01
N LYS A 149 17.54 11.53 -23.34
CA LYS A 149 18.64 11.46 -24.33
C LYS A 149 19.46 12.75 -24.36
N SER A 150 18.81 13.91 -24.30
CA SER A 150 19.51 15.22 -24.28
C SER A 150 20.39 15.37 -23.03
N LYS A 151 19.89 15.03 -21.84
CA LYS A 151 20.66 15.09 -20.58
C LYS A 151 21.88 14.16 -20.56
N LYS A 152 21.87 13.06 -21.31
CA LYS A 152 23.00 12.12 -21.39
C LYS A 152 24.11 12.61 -22.34
N ASN A 153 23.79 13.48 -23.30
CA ASN A 153 24.76 14.05 -24.24
C ASN A 153 25.46 15.33 -23.73
N LEU A 154 24.97 15.94 -22.64
CA LEU A 154 25.59 17.10 -21.99
C LEU A 154 26.64 16.72 -20.92
N ASN A 155 26.72 15.44 -20.55
CA ASN A 155 27.62 14.91 -19.54
C ASN A 155 28.77 14.06 -20.12
N ASN A 156 29.02 14.17 -21.43
CA ASN A 156 30.20 13.66 -22.15
C ASN A 156 30.93 14.84 -22.79
#